data_AF-A0A5J5RQT9-F1
#
_entry.id   AF-A0A5J5RQT9-F1
#
_cell.length_a   1.000
_cell.length_b   1.000
_cell.length_c   1.000
_cell.angle_alpha   90.00
_cell.angle_beta   90.00
_cell.angle_gamma   90.00
#
_symmetry.space_group_name_H-M   'P 1'
#
loop_
_entity.id
_entity.type
_entity.pdbx_description
1 polymer ?
#
loop_
_entity_poly.entity_id
_entity_poly.type
_entity_poly.pdbx_seq_one_letter_code
_entity_poly.pdbx_strand_id
1 'polypeptide(L)'
;MTLLFGKTHSELKERIGKVKEGEDKVIESLKVSFNHLKDEKVKYCFLHCALYPEDFGIKKDELIECWIEEGFIDDMSTRQEMKDKGHVILKKLEDNCLLENVSSERVRMHDAVRDTVLSITRMNPRYMIQAGSQLKELPEKEQWSPDIEKVSLMYNSISEISIDVLPIKCQLLTTLLLQENPIKKIPHSFFTNMPCLSVLNLSSTKIKSLPNSISELKNLTTLLLCCCVELRDLPCLSMLQELKKLDLYGTNIEEVPEGMDMLIKLSYLDVTVFTLKEIPAGLLPKLVHLQHLSFAGNNEKISLNAEEMEPLKKLECLTGHFEDISEFNKFVSSMQQSKKNLIKYHLQVG
;
A
#
# COMPACT_ATOMS: atom_id res chain seq x y z
N MET A 1 -39.78 44.47 8.61
CA MET A 1 -38.69 43.64 8.04
C MET A 1 -37.75 43.26 9.18
N THR A 2 -38.16 42.37 10.08
CA THR A 2 -37.27 41.79 11.10
C THR A 2 -37.98 40.59 11.74
N LEU A 3 -37.60 39.37 11.34
CA LEU A 3 -37.93 38.15 12.04
C LEU A 3 -36.65 37.37 12.29
N LEU A 4 -36.47 36.99 13.55
CA LEU A 4 -35.79 35.77 14.01
C LEU A 4 -34.25 35.70 13.91
N PHE A 5 -33.56 36.39 14.81
CA PHE A 5 -32.30 35.90 15.40
C PHE A 5 -32.46 35.92 16.93
N GLY A 6 -32.63 34.74 17.53
CA GLY A 6 -32.85 34.63 18.96
C GLY A 6 -32.90 33.18 19.45
N LYS A 7 -31.86 32.39 19.17
CA LYS A 7 -31.58 31.22 20.02
C LYS A 7 -30.64 31.67 21.12
N THR A 8 -31.02 31.44 22.38
CA THR A 8 -30.24 31.84 23.54
C THR A 8 -29.00 30.95 23.68
N HIS A 9 -27.86 31.54 24.06
CA HIS A 9 -26.58 30.85 24.22
C HIS A 9 -26.64 29.63 25.18
N SER A 10 -27.59 29.62 26.12
CA SER A 10 -27.88 28.50 27.02
C SER A 10 -28.47 27.28 26.30
N GLU A 11 -29.42 27.48 25.37
CA GLU A 11 -30.01 26.38 24.58
C GLU A 11 -28.99 25.77 23.62
N LEU A 12 -28.07 26.58 23.08
CA LEU A 12 -26.95 26.09 22.27
C LEU A 12 -25.98 25.26 23.11
N LYS A 13 -25.62 25.70 24.32
CA LYS A 13 -24.76 24.92 25.23
C LYS A 13 -25.39 23.61 25.66
N GLU A 14 -26.70 23.59 25.95
CA GLU A 14 -27.41 22.37 26.30
C GLU A 14 -27.50 21.39 25.12
N ARG A 15 -27.75 21.89 23.91
CA ARG A 15 -27.72 21.08 22.68
C ARG A 15 -26.31 20.54 22.40
N ILE A 16 -25.28 21.36 22.54
CA ILE A 16 -23.88 20.94 22.41
C ILE A 16 -23.54 19.88 23.47
N GLY A 17 -24.02 20.04 24.71
CA GLY A 17 -23.85 19.06 25.78
C GLY A 17 -24.53 17.72 25.48
N LYS A 18 -25.77 17.75 24.99
CA LYS A 18 -26.53 16.54 24.59
C LYS A 18 -25.92 15.85 23.37
N VAL A 19 -25.38 16.61 22.42
CA VAL A 19 -24.66 16.07 21.26
C VAL A 19 -23.37 15.39 21.71
N LYS A 20 -22.56 16.05 22.57
CA LYS A 20 -21.36 15.45 23.15
C LYS A 20 -21.65 14.19 23.98
N GLU A 21 -22.68 14.20 24.80
CA GLU A 21 -23.07 13.02 25.59
C GLU A 21 -23.55 11.86 24.69
N GLY A 22 -24.17 12.18 23.56
CA GLY A 22 -24.52 11.19 22.52
C GLY A 22 -23.29 10.64 21.80
N GLU A 23 -22.34 11.50 21.43
CA GLU A 23 -21.05 11.13 20.84
C GLU A 23 -20.24 10.23 21.78
N ASP A 24 -20.15 10.57 23.06
CA ASP A 24 -19.44 9.77 24.06
C ASP A 24 -20.06 8.36 24.21
N LYS A 25 -21.39 8.23 24.18
CA LYS A 25 -22.08 6.93 24.21
C LYS A 25 -21.84 6.10 22.95
N VAL A 26 -21.77 6.75 21.78
CA VAL A 26 -21.45 6.08 20.51
C VAL A 26 -20.00 5.60 20.53
N ILE A 27 -19.07 6.44 21.00
CA ILE A 27 -17.65 6.08 21.17
C ILE A 27 -17.49 4.91 22.16
N GLU A 28 -18.19 4.90 23.29
CA GLU A 28 -18.18 3.78 24.23
C GLU A 28 -18.72 2.49 23.60
N SER A 29 -19.82 2.57 22.85
CA SER A 29 -20.40 1.42 22.14
C SER A 29 -19.45 0.89 21.06
N LEU A 30 -18.74 1.76 20.34
CA LEU A 30 -17.75 1.39 19.34
C LEU A 30 -16.49 0.79 19.97
N LYS A 31 -16.03 1.31 21.12
CA LYS A 31 -14.97 0.68 21.92
C LYS A 31 -15.37 -0.72 22.36
N VAL A 32 -16.63 -0.90 22.73
CA VAL A 32 -17.18 -2.22 23.05
C VAL A 32 -17.14 -3.14 21.82
N SER A 33 -17.61 -2.71 20.64
CA SER A 33 -17.52 -3.50 19.40
C SER A 33 -16.07 -3.86 19.04
N PHE A 34 -15.14 -2.91 19.16
CA PHE A 34 -13.71 -3.14 18.96
C PHE A 34 -13.13 -4.15 19.96
N ASN A 35 -13.48 -4.03 21.25
CA ASN A 35 -13.02 -4.96 22.29
C ASN A 35 -13.60 -6.37 22.12
N HIS A 36 -14.77 -6.50 21.49
CA HIS A 36 -15.38 -7.80 21.16
C HIS A 36 -14.67 -8.52 20.00
N LEU A 37 -13.80 -7.83 19.24
CA LEU A 37 -12.92 -8.50 18.29
C LEU A 37 -11.90 -9.34 19.07
N LYS A 38 -12.15 -10.66 19.17
CA LYS A 38 -11.26 -11.57 19.92
C LYS A 38 -9.91 -11.82 19.25
N ASP A 39 -9.79 -11.52 17.96
CA ASP A 39 -8.59 -11.77 17.15
C ASP A 39 -7.81 -10.47 16.96
N GLU A 40 -6.56 -10.46 17.45
CA GLU A 40 -5.66 -9.31 17.34
C GLU A 40 -5.37 -8.91 15.89
N LYS A 41 -5.33 -9.87 14.95
CA LYS A 41 -5.11 -9.55 13.53
C LYS A 41 -6.26 -8.78 12.92
N VAL A 42 -7.49 -9.12 13.32
CA VAL A 42 -8.69 -8.37 12.90
C VAL A 42 -8.65 -6.95 13.45
N LYS A 43 -8.16 -6.77 14.69
CA LYS A 43 -7.95 -5.43 15.25
C LYS A 43 -6.91 -4.63 14.46
N TYR A 44 -5.78 -5.23 14.09
CA TYR A 44 -4.78 -4.56 13.27
C TYR A 44 -5.32 -4.17 11.88
N CYS A 45 -6.06 -5.07 11.22
CA CYS A 45 -6.74 -4.77 9.96
C CYS A 45 -7.69 -3.57 10.10
N PHE A 46 -8.50 -3.56 11.17
CA PHE A 46 -9.40 -2.45 11.49
C PHE A 46 -8.66 -1.13 11.76
N LEU A 47 -7.62 -1.14 12.60
CA LEU A 47 -6.82 0.05 12.89
C LEU A 47 -6.15 0.61 11.63
N HIS A 48 -5.69 -0.26 10.73
CA HIS A 48 -5.10 0.14 9.45
C HIS A 48 -6.09 0.89 8.55
N CYS A 49 -7.39 0.57 8.62
CA CYS A 49 -8.41 1.31 7.86
C CYS A 49 -8.47 2.79 8.25
N ALA A 50 -8.14 3.14 9.50
CA ALA A 50 -8.13 4.53 9.96
C ALA A 50 -6.98 5.36 9.37
N LEU A 51 -5.97 4.71 8.75
CA LEU A 51 -4.89 5.43 8.08
C LEU A 51 -5.38 6.23 6.87
N TYR A 52 -6.51 5.88 6.28
CA TYR A 52 -7.10 6.56 5.13
C TYR A 52 -7.78 7.89 5.55
N PRO A 53 -8.00 8.82 4.60
CA PRO A 53 -8.71 10.06 4.87
C PRO A 53 -10.14 9.82 5.39
N GLU A 54 -10.69 10.85 6.03
CA GLU A 54 -12.10 10.90 6.42
C GLU A 54 -13.01 10.77 5.18
N ASP A 55 -14.15 10.11 5.36
CA ASP A 55 -15.12 9.82 4.28
C ASP A 55 -14.59 9.10 3.02
N PHE A 56 -13.37 8.56 3.08
CA PHE A 56 -12.73 7.98 1.91
C PHE A 56 -13.27 6.57 1.61
N GLY A 57 -13.82 6.39 0.41
CA GLY A 57 -14.16 5.05 -0.08
C GLY A 57 -12.89 4.29 -0.45
N ILE A 58 -12.54 3.23 0.28
CA ILE A 58 -11.35 2.41 0.06
C ILE A 58 -11.74 1.22 -0.83
N LYS A 59 -10.96 0.92 -1.88
CA LYS A 59 -11.18 -0.31 -2.65
C LYS A 59 -10.81 -1.53 -1.81
N LYS A 60 -11.69 -2.54 -1.80
CA LYS A 60 -11.53 -3.75 -0.97
C LYS A 60 -10.24 -4.50 -1.30
N ASP A 61 -9.95 -4.69 -2.58
CA ASP A 61 -8.74 -5.41 -3.02
C ASP A 61 -7.45 -4.68 -2.62
N GLU A 62 -7.41 -3.35 -2.77
CA GLU A 62 -6.25 -2.53 -2.37
C GLU A 62 -6.04 -2.60 -0.85
N LEU A 63 -7.11 -2.52 -0.06
CA LEU A 63 -7.04 -2.63 1.39
C LEU A 63 -6.54 -4.01 1.87
N ILE A 64 -7.02 -5.08 1.23
CA ILE A 64 -6.59 -6.45 1.55
C ILE A 64 -5.13 -6.64 1.19
N GLU A 65 -4.67 -6.13 0.04
CA GLU A 65 -3.25 -6.14 -0.34
C GLU A 65 -2.40 -5.43 0.72
N CYS A 66 -2.82 -4.26 1.21
CA CYS A 66 -2.13 -3.59 2.33
C CYS A 66 -2.07 -4.47 3.59
N TRP A 67 -3.14 -5.21 3.94
CA TRP A 67 -3.10 -6.11 5.11
C TRP A 67 -2.15 -7.30 4.94
N ILE A 68 -1.97 -7.78 3.70
CA ILE A 68 -0.98 -8.81 3.37
C ILE A 68 0.44 -8.23 3.54
N GLU A 69 0.69 -7.04 2.98
CA GLU A 69 1.97 -6.35 3.01
C GLU A 69 2.41 -6.00 4.44
N GLU A 70 1.44 -5.63 5.28
CA GLU A 70 1.64 -5.35 6.70
C GLU A 70 1.84 -6.63 7.55
N GLY A 71 1.61 -7.82 6.97
CA GLY A 71 1.71 -9.10 7.68
C GLY A 71 0.58 -9.35 8.68
N PHE A 72 -0.55 -8.65 8.55
CA PHE A 72 -1.73 -8.91 9.39
C PHE A 72 -2.45 -10.20 8.98
N ILE A 73 -2.32 -10.57 7.71
CA ILE A 73 -2.75 -11.86 7.19
C ILE A 73 -1.54 -12.79 7.22
N ASP A 74 -1.71 -13.96 7.86
CA ASP A 74 -0.66 -14.99 7.89
C ASP A 74 -0.19 -15.35 6.48
N ASP A 75 1.12 -15.58 6.33
CA ASP A 75 1.68 -16.13 5.10
C ASP A 75 1.02 -17.50 4.80
N MET A 76 0.37 -17.59 3.63
CA MET A 76 -0.29 -18.82 3.13
C MET A 76 0.42 -19.36 1.89
N SER A 77 -0.09 -20.46 1.32
CA SER A 77 0.56 -21.11 0.18
C SER A 77 0.40 -20.30 -1.12
N THR A 78 -0.73 -19.62 -1.26
CA THR A 78 -1.08 -18.80 -2.43
C THR A 78 -1.47 -17.38 -2.03
N ARG A 79 -1.34 -16.43 -2.97
CA ARG A 79 -1.80 -15.06 -2.77
C ARG A 79 -3.32 -15.01 -2.74
N GLN A 80 -3.99 -15.84 -3.53
CA GLN A 80 -5.46 -15.94 -3.50
C GLN A 80 -6.00 -16.39 -2.13
N GLU A 81 -5.38 -17.37 -1.46
CA GLU A 81 -5.78 -17.77 -0.11
C GLU A 81 -5.67 -16.60 0.90
N MET A 82 -4.60 -15.81 0.79
CA MET A 82 -4.43 -14.61 1.62
C MET A 82 -5.52 -13.58 1.33
N LYS A 83 -5.91 -13.40 0.05
CA LYS A 83 -7.02 -12.53 -0.34
C LYS A 83 -8.36 -13.02 0.20
N ASP A 84 -8.64 -14.30 0.08
CA ASP A 84 -9.88 -14.90 0.59
C ASP A 84 -10.00 -14.71 2.10
N LYS A 85 -8.89 -14.91 2.85
CA LYS A 85 -8.83 -14.60 4.28
C LYS A 85 -9.04 -13.12 4.56
N GLY A 86 -8.48 -12.23 3.74
CA GLY A 86 -8.74 -10.79 3.80
C GLY A 86 -10.22 -10.46 3.63
N HIS A 87 -10.90 -11.06 2.65
CA HIS A 87 -12.35 -10.87 2.45
C HIS A 87 -13.18 -11.36 3.64
N VAL A 88 -12.78 -12.48 4.28
CA VAL A 88 -13.43 -12.95 5.51
C VAL A 88 -13.29 -11.95 6.65
N ILE A 89 -12.10 -11.35 6.83
CA ILE A 89 -11.87 -10.30 7.83
C ILE A 89 -12.71 -9.06 7.51
N LEU A 90 -12.71 -8.62 6.25
CA LEU A 90 -13.46 -7.45 5.81
C LEU A 90 -14.96 -7.62 6.06
N LYS A 91 -15.52 -8.77 5.69
CA LYS A 91 -16.92 -9.11 5.97
C LYS A 91 -17.24 -9.08 7.47
N LYS A 92 -16.34 -9.59 8.31
CA LYS A 92 -16.50 -9.52 9.77
C LYS A 92 -16.53 -8.08 10.29
N LEU A 93 -15.72 -7.18 9.73
CA LEU A 93 -15.75 -5.76 10.09
C LEU A 93 -17.05 -5.07 9.64
N GLU A 94 -17.56 -5.41 8.45
CA GLU A 94 -18.86 -4.96 7.95
C GLU A 94 -20.01 -5.47 8.85
N ASP A 95 -20.03 -6.77 9.18
CA ASP A 95 -21.06 -7.39 10.03
C ASP A 95 -21.10 -6.81 11.45
N ASN A 96 -19.97 -6.25 11.94
CA ASN A 96 -19.87 -5.58 13.24
C ASN A 96 -20.11 -4.06 13.15
N CYS A 97 -20.55 -3.54 12.00
CA CYS A 97 -20.79 -2.11 11.74
C CYS A 97 -19.55 -1.23 11.98
N LEU A 98 -18.35 -1.80 11.85
CA LEU A 98 -17.08 -1.09 12.00
C LEU A 98 -16.60 -0.51 10.67
N LEU A 99 -17.04 -1.10 9.55
CA LEU A 99 -16.88 -0.58 8.21
C LEU A 99 -18.24 -0.58 7.50
N GLU A 100 -18.46 0.44 6.69
CA GLU A 100 -19.64 0.59 5.85
C GLU A 100 -19.34 0.08 4.44
N ASN A 101 -20.26 -0.73 3.90
CA ASN A 101 -20.19 -1.18 2.52
C ASN A 101 -20.81 -0.10 1.61
N VAL A 102 -19.97 0.59 0.84
CA VAL A 102 -20.40 1.67 -0.06
C VAL A 102 -20.80 1.12 -1.43
N SER A 103 -20.14 0.04 -1.87
CA SER A 103 -20.42 -0.66 -3.12
C SER A 103 -19.81 -2.06 -3.09
N SER A 104 -20.04 -2.87 -4.14
CA SER A 104 -19.43 -4.21 -4.23
C SER A 104 -17.91 -4.17 -4.03
N GLU A 105 -17.24 -3.14 -4.56
CA GLU A 105 -15.79 -3.01 -4.57
C GLU A 105 -15.22 -2.08 -3.49
N ARG A 106 -16.05 -1.35 -2.73
CA ARG A 106 -15.56 -0.32 -1.80
C ARG A 106 -16.18 -0.40 -0.41
N VAL A 107 -15.34 -0.16 0.58
CA VAL A 107 -15.73 0.06 1.98
C VAL A 107 -15.35 1.46 2.43
N ARG A 108 -15.96 1.94 3.51
CA ARG A 108 -15.62 3.21 4.16
C ARG A 108 -15.61 3.02 5.67
N MET A 109 -14.70 3.71 6.35
CA MET A 109 -14.79 3.88 7.80
C MET A 109 -15.58 5.16 8.08
N HIS A 110 -16.73 5.02 8.76
CA HIS A 110 -17.55 6.17 9.13
C HIS A 110 -16.82 7.08 10.13
N ASP A 111 -17.05 8.39 10.07
CA ASP A 111 -16.28 9.40 10.82
C ASP A 111 -16.28 9.16 12.33
N ALA A 112 -17.44 8.92 12.95
CA ALA A 112 -17.53 8.55 14.37
C ALA A 112 -16.69 7.30 14.76
N VAL A 113 -16.57 6.32 13.87
CA VAL A 113 -15.71 5.14 14.06
C VAL A 113 -14.24 5.53 13.96
N ARG A 114 -13.91 6.34 12.96
CA ARG A 114 -12.57 6.86 12.76
C ARG A 114 -12.11 7.72 13.94
N ASP A 115 -12.95 8.63 14.44
CA ASP A 115 -12.68 9.44 15.62
C ASP A 115 -12.45 8.61 16.88
N THR A 116 -13.19 7.49 17.02
CA THR A 116 -12.94 6.53 18.07
C THR A 116 -11.53 5.93 17.94
N VAL A 117 -11.11 5.51 16.74
CA VAL A 117 -9.75 4.99 16.49
C VAL A 117 -8.69 6.06 16.71
N LEU A 118 -8.93 7.30 16.27
CA LEU A 118 -8.04 8.44 16.51
C LEU A 118 -7.91 8.74 18.02
N SER A 119 -8.98 8.60 18.79
CA SER A 119 -8.92 8.76 20.24
C SER A 119 -8.09 7.67 20.92
N ILE A 120 -8.17 6.42 20.43
CA ILE A 120 -7.39 5.29 20.92
C ILE A 120 -5.91 5.48 20.60
N THR A 121 -5.60 5.88 19.36
CA THR A 121 -4.23 6.11 18.90
C THR A 121 -3.59 7.36 19.50
N ARG A 122 -4.35 8.42 19.83
CA ARG A 122 -3.82 9.58 20.58
C ARG A 122 -3.27 9.21 21.96
N MET A 123 -3.78 8.14 22.57
CA MET A 123 -3.25 7.63 23.85
C MET A 123 -2.00 6.76 23.67
N ASN A 124 -1.65 6.39 22.44
CA ASN A 124 -0.52 5.52 22.12
C ASN A 124 0.23 6.07 20.88
N PRO A 125 1.30 6.87 21.07
CA PRO A 125 1.92 7.70 20.04
C PRO A 125 2.70 6.92 18.95
N ARG A 126 2.36 5.63 18.76
CA ARG A 126 2.85 4.75 17.70
C ARG A 126 2.24 5.06 16.33
N TYR A 127 1.15 5.83 16.27
CA TYR A 127 0.45 6.16 15.03
C TYR A 127 0.37 7.67 14.81
N MET A 128 0.69 8.12 13.60
CA MET A 128 0.47 9.49 13.14
C MET A 128 -0.42 9.43 11.90
N ILE A 129 -1.66 9.90 12.04
CA ILE A 129 -2.67 9.82 10.99
C ILE A 129 -3.08 11.25 10.63
N GLN A 130 -2.50 11.76 9.54
CA GLN A 130 -2.80 13.08 8.99
C GLN A 130 -3.09 12.98 7.48
N ALA A 131 -3.66 11.86 7.05
CA ALA A 131 -4.15 11.69 5.70
C ALA A 131 -5.28 12.70 5.38
N GLY A 132 -5.28 13.29 4.19
CA GLY A 132 -6.33 14.25 3.79
C GLY A 132 -6.33 15.58 4.54
N SER A 133 -5.30 15.87 5.34
CA SER A 133 -5.25 17.03 6.24
C SER A 133 -4.80 18.34 5.56
N GLN A 134 -4.71 18.34 4.23
CA GLN A 134 -4.30 19.49 3.40
C GLN A 134 -2.88 20.02 3.73
N LEU A 135 -2.01 19.13 4.24
CA LEU A 135 -0.63 19.48 4.56
C LEU A 135 0.13 19.91 3.31
N LYS A 136 0.90 20.99 3.41
CA LYS A 136 1.79 21.46 2.33
C LYS A 136 3.24 21.02 2.54
N GLU A 137 3.57 20.64 3.76
CA GLU A 137 4.90 20.25 4.23
C GLU A 137 4.74 19.06 5.17
N LEU A 138 5.85 18.35 5.44
CA LEU A 138 5.84 17.31 6.47
C LEU A 138 5.56 17.90 7.85
N PRO A 139 5.01 17.11 8.79
CA PRO A 139 4.79 17.54 10.16
C PRO A 139 6.09 18.00 10.83
N GLU A 140 5.98 19.00 11.70
CA GLU A 140 7.10 19.54 12.46
C GLU A 140 7.71 18.47 13.36
N LYS A 141 9.00 18.60 13.65
CA LYS A 141 9.80 17.60 14.37
C LYS A 141 9.17 17.16 15.69
N GLU A 142 8.55 18.09 16.41
CA GLU A 142 7.89 17.90 17.70
C GLU A 142 6.66 16.99 17.62
N GLN A 143 6.07 16.86 16.44
CA GLN A 143 4.92 15.98 16.21
C GLN A 143 5.33 14.52 16.06
N TRP A 144 6.59 14.25 15.75
CA TRP A 144 7.07 12.89 15.55
C TRP A 144 7.49 12.24 16.87
N SER A 145 6.73 11.22 17.27
CA SER A 145 7.06 10.38 18.41
C SER A 145 8.31 9.54 18.16
N PRO A 146 9.20 9.35 19.15
CA PRO A 146 10.34 8.43 19.02
C PRO A 146 9.89 6.96 18.87
N ASP A 147 8.70 6.63 19.38
CA ASP A 147 8.11 5.29 19.32
C ASP A 147 7.15 5.13 18.14
N ILE A 148 7.19 6.04 17.14
CA ILE A 148 6.30 5.99 15.99
C ILE A 148 6.52 4.71 15.17
N GLU A 149 5.43 4.01 14.86
CA GLU A 149 5.43 2.76 14.10
C GLU A 149 4.76 2.91 12.73
N LYS A 150 3.69 3.70 12.65
CA LYS A 150 2.87 3.87 11.44
C LYS A 150 2.61 5.36 11.20
N VAL A 151 2.95 5.83 10.00
CA VAL A 151 2.73 7.22 9.58
C VAL A 151 1.93 7.23 8.29
N SER A 152 0.80 7.92 8.32
CA SER A 152 -0.04 8.16 7.15
C SER A 152 -0.17 9.65 6.87
N LEU A 153 0.46 10.08 5.78
CA LEU A 153 0.45 11.43 5.24
C LEU A 153 -0.10 11.46 3.80
N MET A 154 -0.81 10.40 3.40
CA MET A 154 -1.39 10.27 2.06
C MET A 154 -2.45 11.34 1.77
N TYR A 155 -2.72 11.59 0.48
CA TYR A 155 -3.76 12.54 0.04
C TYR A 155 -3.58 13.95 0.63
N ASN A 156 -2.36 14.48 0.58
CA ASN A 156 -2.05 15.85 1.02
C ASN A 156 -1.51 16.66 -0.18
N SER A 157 -0.97 17.86 0.08
CA SER A 157 -0.35 18.74 -0.90
C SER A 157 1.16 18.91 -0.67
N ILE A 158 1.81 17.89 -0.09
CA ILE A 158 3.24 17.93 0.23
C ILE A 158 4.06 17.86 -1.07
N SER A 159 4.73 18.95 -1.42
CA SER A 159 5.54 19.00 -2.65
C SER A 159 7.04 18.80 -2.44
N GLU A 160 7.51 19.09 -1.23
CA GLU A 160 8.91 19.05 -0.85
C GLU A 160 9.06 18.36 0.51
N ILE A 161 10.10 17.55 0.63
CA ILE A 161 10.50 16.91 1.88
C ILE A 161 11.73 17.66 2.38
N SER A 162 11.60 18.38 3.50
CA SER A 162 12.76 18.89 4.24
C SER A 162 13.28 17.81 5.17
N ILE A 163 14.60 17.72 5.33
CA ILE A 163 15.20 16.77 6.28
C ILE A 163 15.24 17.34 7.71
N ASP A 164 15.15 18.67 7.85
CA ASP A 164 15.25 19.35 9.15
C ASP A 164 14.07 19.04 10.08
N VAL A 165 12.95 18.59 9.51
CA VAL A 165 11.71 18.27 10.23
C VAL A 165 11.60 16.81 10.64
N LEU A 166 12.49 15.92 10.18
CA LEU A 166 12.50 14.54 10.63
C LEU A 166 13.10 14.43 12.04
N PRO A 167 12.48 13.69 12.97
CA PRO A 167 13.12 13.36 14.23
C PRO A 167 14.38 12.56 13.96
N ILE A 168 15.36 12.72 14.84
CA ILE A 168 16.74 12.25 14.60
C ILE A 168 16.80 10.72 14.44
N LYS A 169 15.79 9.94 14.87
CA LYS A 169 15.73 8.48 14.71
C LYS A 169 14.29 7.93 14.82
N CYS A 170 13.63 7.61 13.70
CA CYS A 170 12.37 6.85 13.66
C CYS A 170 12.66 5.33 13.68
N GLN A 171 13.22 4.82 14.78
CA GLN A 171 13.73 3.44 14.84
C GLN A 171 12.63 2.36 14.81
N LEU A 172 11.39 2.71 15.18
CA LEU A 172 10.27 1.77 15.20
C LEU A 172 9.35 1.91 13.99
N LEU A 173 9.61 2.87 13.10
CA LEU A 173 8.74 3.13 11.96
C LEU A 173 8.79 1.96 10.99
N THR A 174 7.65 1.30 10.80
CA THR A 174 7.47 0.14 9.92
C THR A 174 6.65 0.48 8.68
N THR A 175 5.76 1.47 8.75
CA THR A 175 4.93 1.90 7.60
C THR A 175 4.96 3.40 7.42
N LEU A 176 5.25 3.83 6.19
CA LEU A 176 5.19 5.22 5.76
C LEU A 176 4.35 5.35 4.48
N LEU A 177 3.20 6.00 4.59
CA LEU A 177 2.26 6.22 3.49
C LEU A 177 2.30 7.69 3.06
N LEU A 178 2.82 7.95 1.86
CA LEU A 178 3.01 9.27 1.27
C LEU A 178 2.32 9.44 -0.09
N GLN A 179 1.58 8.43 -0.54
CA GLN A 179 0.92 8.44 -1.84
C GLN A 179 -0.04 9.62 -2.02
N GLU A 180 -0.32 9.97 -3.27
CA GLU A 180 -1.23 11.07 -3.62
C GLU A 180 -0.78 12.40 -3.01
N ASN A 181 0.54 12.66 -3.12
CA ASN A 181 1.16 13.94 -2.81
C ASN A 181 2.01 14.40 -4.00
N PRO A 182 2.09 15.70 -4.31
CA PRO A 182 2.90 16.22 -5.41
C PRO A 182 4.41 16.26 -5.10
N ILE A 183 4.95 15.30 -4.34
CA ILE A 183 6.36 15.23 -3.92
C ILE A 183 7.25 15.11 -5.15
N LYS A 184 8.17 16.06 -5.35
CA LYS A 184 9.06 16.07 -6.52
C LYS A 184 10.44 15.48 -6.26
N LYS A 185 10.90 15.57 -5.02
CA LYS A 185 12.25 15.17 -4.63
C LYS A 185 12.23 14.64 -3.21
N ILE A 186 12.95 13.54 -3.00
CA ILE A 186 13.24 12.98 -1.69
C ILE A 186 14.72 13.24 -1.39
N PRO A 187 15.07 13.89 -0.26
CA PRO A 187 16.47 14.11 0.13
C PRO A 187 17.27 12.82 0.24
N HIS A 188 18.58 12.91 -0.01
CA HIS A 188 19.46 11.74 -0.07
C HIS A 188 19.45 10.89 1.19
N SER A 189 19.40 11.50 2.39
CA SER A 189 19.44 10.81 3.68
C SER A 189 18.08 10.61 4.33
N PHE A 190 16.98 10.77 3.58
CA PHE A 190 15.63 10.65 4.11
C PHE A 190 15.37 9.29 4.78
N PHE A 191 15.82 8.20 4.17
CA PHE A 191 15.57 6.83 4.65
C PHE A 191 16.55 6.36 5.74
N THR A 192 17.70 7.04 5.91
CA THR A 192 18.75 6.64 6.86
C THR A 192 18.28 6.61 8.32
N ASN A 193 17.23 7.37 8.65
CA ASN A 193 16.69 7.45 10.01
C ASN A 193 15.53 6.47 10.29
N MET A 194 15.20 5.57 9.35
CA MET A 194 14.04 4.65 9.43
C MET A 194 14.45 3.19 9.13
N PRO A 195 15.42 2.61 9.86
CA PRO A 195 16.00 1.31 9.50
C PRO A 195 15.03 0.13 9.58
N CYS A 196 13.91 0.28 10.28
CA CYS A 196 12.87 -0.74 10.44
C CYS A 196 11.72 -0.61 9.43
N LEU A 197 11.82 0.32 8.46
CA LEU A 197 10.76 0.53 7.49
C LEU A 197 10.55 -0.73 6.65
N SER A 198 9.31 -1.22 6.66
CA SER A 198 8.88 -2.44 5.97
C SER A 198 7.97 -2.13 4.79
N VAL A 199 7.07 -1.16 4.95
CA VAL A 199 6.10 -0.74 3.93
C VAL A 199 6.31 0.74 3.60
N LEU A 200 6.62 1.01 2.33
CA LEU A 200 6.74 2.37 1.80
C LEU A 200 5.81 2.53 0.60
N ASN A 201 4.88 3.49 0.70
CA ASN A 201 4.02 3.85 -0.42
C ASN A 201 4.26 5.30 -0.86
N LEU A 202 4.76 5.46 -2.09
CA LEU A 202 5.03 6.72 -2.76
C LEU A 202 4.21 6.86 -4.06
N SER A 203 3.17 6.03 -4.23
CA SER A 203 2.35 6.00 -5.44
C SER A 203 1.73 7.37 -5.76
N SER A 204 1.50 7.66 -7.03
CA SER A 204 0.93 8.93 -7.51
C SER A 204 1.71 10.17 -7.02
N THR A 205 3.02 10.05 -6.78
CA THR A 205 3.90 11.20 -6.52
C THR A 205 4.59 11.69 -7.80
N LYS A 206 5.24 12.86 -7.74
CA LYS A 206 5.96 13.47 -8.87
C LYS A 206 7.47 13.26 -8.78
N ILE A 207 7.91 12.24 -8.06
CA ILE A 207 9.32 11.95 -7.88
C ILE A 207 9.93 11.56 -9.24
N LYS A 208 11.13 12.08 -9.51
CA LYS A 208 11.88 11.76 -10.72
C LYS A 208 12.85 10.59 -10.52
N SER A 209 13.30 10.42 -9.29
CA SER A 209 14.21 9.36 -8.85
C SER A 209 14.03 9.13 -7.35
N LEU A 210 14.43 7.95 -6.89
CA LEU A 210 14.60 7.64 -5.47
C LEU A 210 16.06 7.90 -5.05
N PRO A 211 16.32 8.34 -3.81
CA PRO A 211 17.68 8.45 -3.30
C PRO A 211 18.30 7.07 -3.06
N ASN A 212 19.62 6.96 -3.21
CA ASN A 212 20.35 5.69 -2.98
C ASN A 212 20.18 5.14 -1.56
N SER A 213 19.85 5.97 -0.56
CA SER A 213 19.56 5.52 0.81
C SER A 213 18.37 4.57 0.90
N ILE A 214 17.54 4.43 -0.15
CA ILE A 214 16.52 3.38 -0.18
C ILE A 214 17.15 2.00 0.04
N SER A 215 18.37 1.77 -0.47
CA SER A 215 19.11 0.51 -0.30
C SER A 215 19.52 0.21 1.15
N GLU A 216 19.43 1.19 2.06
CA GLU A 216 19.68 1.01 3.49
C GLU A 216 18.49 0.35 4.20
N LEU A 217 17.30 0.34 3.58
CA LEU A 217 16.07 -0.23 4.12
C LEU A 217 16.05 -1.76 3.97
N LYS A 218 16.94 -2.45 4.67
CA LYS A 218 17.09 -3.92 4.58
C LYS A 218 15.86 -4.70 5.01
N ASN A 219 14.97 -4.09 5.80
CA ASN A 219 13.71 -4.68 6.25
C ASN A 219 12.53 -4.38 5.31
N LEU A 220 12.76 -3.65 4.21
CA LEU A 220 11.69 -3.27 3.29
C LEU A 220 11.11 -4.50 2.61
N THR A 221 9.84 -4.77 2.85
CA THR A 221 9.08 -5.87 2.24
C THR A 221 8.20 -5.39 1.10
N THR A 222 7.80 -4.12 1.12
CA THR A 222 6.87 -3.54 0.16
C THR A 222 7.29 -2.14 -0.27
N LEU A 223 7.47 -1.96 -1.58
CA LEU A 223 7.75 -0.69 -2.23
C LEU A 223 6.71 -0.42 -3.33
N LEU A 224 5.85 0.57 -3.10
CA LEU A 224 4.79 0.96 -4.04
C LEU A 224 5.11 2.32 -4.66
N LEU A 225 5.25 2.35 -5.98
CA LEU A 225 5.59 3.51 -6.81
C LEU A 225 4.61 3.65 -7.99
N CYS A 226 3.45 3.00 -7.89
CA CYS A 226 2.40 3.00 -8.89
C CYS A 226 2.04 4.44 -9.30
N CYS A 227 1.88 4.71 -10.59
CA CYS A 227 1.54 6.01 -11.16
C CYS A 227 2.53 7.15 -10.81
N CYS A 228 3.78 6.86 -10.44
CA CYS A 228 4.85 7.86 -10.40
C CYS A 228 5.33 8.20 -11.84
N VAL A 229 4.50 8.95 -12.57
CA VAL A 229 4.69 9.21 -14.01
C VAL A 229 5.96 9.97 -14.37
N GLU A 230 6.62 10.64 -13.42
CA GLU A 230 7.89 11.33 -13.66
C GLU A 230 9.12 10.47 -13.35
N LEU A 231 8.93 9.29 -12.75
CA LEU A 231 10.00 8.37 -12.35
C LEU A 231 10.55 7.63 -13.58
N ARG A 232 11.86 7.78 -13.83
CA ARG A 232 12.53 7.20 -15.02
C ARG A 232 13.59 6.15 -14.70
N ASP A 233 14.08 6.16 -13.47
CA ASP A 233 15.09 5.23 -12.99
C ASP A 233 14.87 4.91 -11.50
N LEU A 234 15.44 3.79 -11.08
CA LEU A 234 15.56 3.44 -9.67
C LEU A 234 17.05 3.19 -9.36
N PRO A 235 17.49 3.49 -8.13
CA PRO A 235 18.82 3.08 -7.67
C PRO A 235 18.91 1.55 -7.59
N CYS A 236 20.12 1.01 -7.43
CA CYS A 236 20.35 -0.42 -7.25
C CYS A 236 19.57 -0.95 -6.03
N LEU A 237 18.80 -2.02 -6.25
CA LEU A 237 17.90 -2.61 -5.26
C LEU A 237 18.47 -3.88 -4.61
N SER A 238 19.71 -4.28 -4.94
CA SER A 238 20.33 -5.56 -4.50
C SER A 238 20.34 -5.79 -2.98
N MET A 239 20.28 -4.72 -2.19
CA MET A 239 20.28 -4.78 -0.73
C MET A 239 18.90 -4.99 -0.10
N LEU A 240 17.81 -4.86 -0.88
CA LEU A 240 16.42 -5.02 -0.43
C LEU A 240 16.00 -6.50 -0.43
N GLN A 241 16.79 -7.37 0.19
CA GLN A 241 16.63 -8.83 0.09
C GLN A 241 15.33 -9.35 0.72
N GLU A 242 14.69 -8.56 1.58
CA GLU A 242 13.38 -8.87 2.17
C GLU A 242 12.19 -8.44 1.30
N LEU A 243 12.42 -7.79 0.14
CA LEU A 243 11.36 -7.26 -0.71
C LEU A 243 10.49 -8.39 -1.25
N LYS A 244 9.19 -8.35 -0.90
CA LYS A 244 8.14 -9.25 -1.35
C LYS A 244 7.28 -8.61 -2.46
N LYS A 245 7.08 -7.29 -2.43
CA LYS A 245 6.25 -6.57 -3.40
C LYS A 245 6.95 -5.32 -3.95
N LEU A 246 7.03 -5.26 -5.27
CA LEU A 246 7.46 -4.08 -6.03
C LEU A 246 6.41 -3.74 -7.07
N ASP A 247 5.85 -2.53 -6.96
CA ASP A 247 4.84 -2.03 -7.90
C ASP A 247 5.35 -0.75 -8.59
N LEU A 248 5.61 -0.86 -9.89
CA LEU A 248 6.09 0.19 -10.79
C LEU A 248 5.05 0.50 -11.90
N TYR A 249 3.81 0.03 -11.75
CA TYR A 249 2.74 0.27 -12.72
C TYR A 249 2.64 1.75 -13.08
N GLY A 250 2.56 2.09 -14.37
CA GLY A 250 2.33 3.48 -14.81
C GLY A 250 3.47 4.46 -14.49
N THR A 251 4.66 3.96 -14.17
CA THR A 251 5.90 4.77 -14.17
C THR A 251 6.45 4.91 -15.59
N ASN A 252 7.53 5.69 -15.75
CA ASN A 252 8.22 5.88 -17.02
C ASN A 252 9.65 5.33 -16.97
N ILE A 253 9.86 4.23 -16.24
CA ILE A 253 11.17 3.57 -16.21
C ILE A 253 11.54 3.00 -17.57
N GLU A 254 12.79 3.17 -17.98
CA GLU A 254 13.26 2.71 -19.29
C GLU A 254 13.96 1.34 -19.22
N GLU A 255 14.47 0.99 -18.03
CA GLU A 255 15.26 -0.22 -17.77
C GLU A 255 14.80 -0.86 -16.46
N VAL A 256 14.95 -2.19 -16.38
CA VAL A 256 14.76 -2.91 -15.12
C VAL A 256 15.86 -2.50 -14.13
N PRO A 257 15.54 -2.16 -12.87
CA PRO A 257 16.53 -1.69 -11.91
C PRO A 257 17.66 -2.70 -11.67
N GLU A 258 18.87 -2.21 -11.43
CA GLU A 258 20.01 -3.05 -11.07
C GLU A 258 19.75 -3.81 -9.75
N GLY A 259 20.20 -5.07 -9.68
CA GLY A 259 20.10 -5.89 -8.48
C GLY A 259 18.75 -6.57 -8.26
N MET A 260 17.81 -6.44 -9.21
CA MET A 260 16.52 -7.15 -9.20
C MET A 260 16.67 -8.68 -9.10
N ASP A 261 17.78 -9.23 -9.59
CA ASP A 261 18.08 -10.64 -9.56
C ASP A 261 18.47 -11.18 -8.16
N MET A 262 18.74 -10.28 -7.21
CA MET A 262 18.99 -10.60 -5.80
C MET A 262 17.70 -10.62 -4.96
N LEU A 263 16.56 -10.19 -5.51
CA LEU A 263 15.27 -10.08 -4.82
C LEU A 263 14.52 -11.42 -4.81
N ILE A 264 15.17 -12.46 -4.29
CA ILE A 264 14.67 -13.85 -4.37
C ILE A 264 13.36 -14.10 -3.59
N LYS A 265 12.97 -13.18 -2.70
CA LYS A 265 11.71 -13.22 -1.93
C LYS A 265 10.55 -12.53 -2.64
N LEU A 266 10.80 -11.90 -3.79
CA LEU A 266 9.79 -11.15 -4.53
C LEU A 266 8.66 -12.09 -4.97
N SER A 267 7.43 -11.78 -4.53
CA SER A 267 6.21 -12.52 -4.84
C SER A 267 5.23 -11.71 -5.69
N TYR A 268 5.40 -10.39 -5.73
CA TYR A 268 4.62 -9.49 -6.58
C TYR A 268 5.54 -8.52 -7.31
N LEU A 269 5.45 -8.52 -8.63
CA LEU A 269 6.14 -7.59 -9.50
C LEU A 269 5.17 -7.06 -10.57
N ASP A 270 4.91 -5.76 -10.54
CA ASP A 270 4.22 -5.05 -11.61
C ASP A 270 5.17 -4.01 -12.22
N VAL A 271 5.52 -4.21 -13.50
CA VAL A 271 6.34 -3.31 -14.33
C VAL A 271 5.59 -3.00 -15.62
N THR A 272 4.26 -2.84 -15.52
CA THR A 272 3.41 -2.44 -16.64
C THR A 272 3.64 -0.97 -16.96
N VAL A 273 4.62 -0.70 -17.82
CA VAL A 273 5.02 0.64 -18.23
C VAL A 273 5.17 0.72 -19.75
N PHE A 274 5.00 1.91 -20.31
CA PHE A 274 5.06 2.13 -21.77
C PHE A 274 6.49 2.34 -22.30
N THR A 275 7.45 2.58 -21.41
CA THR A 275 8.81 3.04 -21.76
C THR A 275 9.90 1.98 -21.58
N LEU A 276 9.60 0.86 -20.92
CA LEU A 276 10.58 -0.20 -20.68
C LEU A 276 11.07 -0.74 -22.02
N LYS A 277 12.39 -0.89 -22.16
CA LYS A 277 13.02 -1.31 -23.42
C LYS A 277 13.12 -2.82 -23.54
N GLU A 278 13.52 -3.47 -22.46
CA GLU A 278 13.74 -4.91 -22.41
C GLU A 278 13.61 -5.43 -20.97
N ILE A 279 13.37 -6.74 -20.86
CA ILE A 279 13.55 -7.50 -19.62
C ILE A 279 14.90 -8.21 -19.74
N PRO A 280 15.85 -8.02 -18.82
CA PRO A 280 17.14 -8.69 -18.88
C PRO A 280 16.99 -10.22 -18.91
N ALA A 281 17.63 -10.86 -19.89
CA ALA A 281 17.61 -12.31 -20.01
C ALA A 281 18.12 -13.00 -18.74
N GLY A 282 17.43 -14.04 -18.30
CA GLY A 282 17.76 -14.80 -17.09
C GLY A 282 17.35 -14.12 -15.78
N LEU A 283 16.63 -13.00 -15.81
CA LEU A 283 16.06 -12.37 -14.62
C LEU A 283 14.91 -13.21 -14.04
N LEU A 284 13.89 -13.52 -14.86
CA LEU A 284 12.67 -14.19 -14.39
C LEU A 284 12.93 -15.56 -13.77
N PRO A 285 13.82 -16.42 -14.31
CA PRO A 285 14.19 -17.70 -13.70
C PRO A 285 14.67 -17.61 -12.25
N LYS A 286 15.23 -16.46 -11.82
CA LYS A 286 15.72 -16.26 -10.44
C LYS A 286 14.60 -15.89 -9.47
N LEU A 287 13.48 -15.36 -9.97
CA LEU A 287 12.36 -14.86 -9.17
C LEU A 287 11.30 -15.94 -8.91
N VAL A 288 11.74 -17.12 -8.46
CA VAL A 288 10.90 -18.34 -8.35
C VAL A 288 9.72 -18.25 -7.38
N HIS A 289 9.69 -17.21 -6.54
CA HIS A 289 8.61 -16.95 -5.58
C HIS A 289 7.47 -16.10 -6.14
N LEU A 290 7.58 -15.60 -7.39
CA LEU A 290 6.56 -14.78 -8.02
C LEU A 290 5.20 -15.49 -8.06
N GLN A 291 4.21 -14.81 -7.51
CA GLN A 291 2.78 -15.12 -7.56
C GLN A 291 2.04 -14.16 -8.49
N HIS A 292 2.50 -12.92 -8.60
CA HIS A 292 1.96 -11.92 -9.51
C HIS A 292 3.07 -11.33 -10.37
N LEU A 293 2.90 -11.39 -11.69
CA LEU A 293 3.81 -10.82 -12.66
C LEU A 293 3.04 -10.03 -13.73
N SER A 294 3.38 -8.76 -13.90
CA SER A 294 2.79 -7.90 -14.94
C SER A 294 3.86 -7.07 -15.65
N PHE A 295 3.92 -7.13 -16.98
CA PHE A 295 4.86 -6.35 -17.80
C PHE A 295 4.20 -5.63 -19.00
N ALA A 296 2.99 -6.01 -19.39
CA ALA A 296 2.39 -5.58 -20.67
C ALA A 296 1.64 -4.25 -20.57
N GLY A 297 2.35 -3.13 -20.73
CA GLY A 297 1.73 -1.82 -21.01
C GLY A 297 1.71 -1.54 -22.51
N ASN A 298 0.81 -2.16 -23.30
CA ASN A 298 0.70 -2.00 -24.78
C ASN A 298 2.04 -1.94 -25.57
N ASN A 299 3.14 -2.42 -24.99
CA ASN A 299 4.47 -2.27 -25.54
C ASN A 299 4.85 -3.60 -26.19
N GLU A 300 4.44 -3.75 -27.46
CA GLU A 300 4.69 -4.92 -28.31
C GLU A 300 6.18 -5.29 -28.40
N LYS A 301 7.10 -4.41 -27.97
CA LYS A 301 8.55 -4.64 -28.00
C LYS A 301 9.05 -5.62 -26.94
N ILE A 302 8.31 -5.82 -25.85
CA ILE A 302 8.72 -6.74 -24.78
C ILE A 302 7.92 -8.02 -24.91
N SER A 303 8.62 -9.12 -25.14
CA SER A 303 8.05 -10.46 -25.14
C SER A 303 8.60 -11.28 -23.98
N LEU A 304 7.74 -12.13 -23.43
CA LEU A 304 8.10 -13.15 -22.47
C LEU A 304 8.62 -14.37 -23.21
N ASN A 305 9.70 -14.93 -22.71
CA ASN A 305 10.26 -16.19 -23.19
C ASN A 305 9.68 -17.36 -22.39
N ALA A 306 9.23 -18.42 -23.07
CA ALA A 306 8.58 -19.55 -22.40
C ALA A 306 9.50 -20.34 -21.46
N GLU A 307 10.78 -20.47 -21.80
CA GLU A 307 11.79 -21.15 -20.99
C GLU A 307 12.08 -20.35 -19.72
N GLU A 308 12.13 -19.03 -19.81
CA GLU A 308 12.32 -18.15 -18.64
C GLU A 308 11.16 -18.20 -17.63
N MET A 309 9.95 -18.51 -18.12
CA MET A 309 8.75 -18.63 -17.30
C MET A 309 8.61 -20.00 -16.64
N GLU A 310 9.35 -21.03 -17.09
CA GLU A 310 9.26 -22.40 -16.59
C GLU A 310 9.51 -22.52 -15.07
N PRO A 311 10.52 -21.83 -14.49
CA PRO A 311 10.81 -21.88 -13.05
C PRO A 311 9.77 -21.18 -12.16
N LEU A 312 8.91 -20.33 -12.72
CA LEU A 312 7.89 -19.57 -11.98
C LEU A 312 6.73 -20.48 -11.58
N LYS A 313 6.93 -21.25 -10.51
CA LYS A 313 6.00 -22.33 -10.14
C LYS A 313 4.89 -21.92 -9.18
N LYS A 314 5.00 -20.73 -8.61
CA LYS A 314 3.97 -20.13 -7.75
C LYS A 314 3.09 -19.09 -8.46
N LEU A 315 3.27 -18.92 -9.77
CA LEU A 315 2.60 -17.85 -10.52
C LEU A 315 1.09 -18.08 -10.59
N GLU A 316 0.33 -17.09 -10.11
CA GLU A 316 -1.13 -17.07 -10.06
C GLU A 316 -1.71 -16.02 -11.01
N CYS A 317 -1.03 -14.88 -11.16
CA CYS A 317 -1.44 -13.77 -12.01
C CYS A 317 -0.35 -13.47 -13.03
N LEU A 318 -0.72 -13.43 -14.32
CA LEU A 318 0.22 -13.08 -15.40
C LEU A 318 -0.42 -12.11 -16.41
N THR A 319 0.19 -10.94 -16.55
CA THR A 319 -0.10 -10.01 -17.64
C THR A 319 1.17 -9.82 -18.47
N GLY A 320 1.11 -10.18 -19.74
CA GLY A 320 2.31 -10.26 -20.57
C GLY A 320 2.02 -10.42 -22.04
N HIS A 321 3.07 -10.31 -22.84
CA HIS A 321 3.04 -10.50 -24.28
C HIS A 321 4.04 -11.62 -24.63
N PHE A 322 3.66 -12.53 -25.54
CA PHE A 322 4.56 -13.52 -26.12
C PHE A 322 4.81 -13.17 -27.59
N GLU A 323 6.06 -13.29 -28.04
CA GLU A 323 6.47 -12.90 -29.40
C GLU A 323 5.64 -13.62 -30.49
N ASP A 324 5.37 -14.91 -30.29
CA ASP A 324 4.58 -15.67 -31.25
C ASP A 324 3.78 -16.79 -30.58
N ILE A 325 2.95 -17.45 -31.40
CA ILE A 325 2.12 -18.58 -30.96
C ILE A 325 2.96 -19.79 -30.53
N SER A 326 4.20 -19.93 -31.01
CA SER A 326 5.09 -21.02 -30.63
C SER A 326 5.57 -20.85 -29.19
N GLU A 327 6.05 -19.66 -28.81
CA GLU A 327 6.42 -19.33 -27.44
C GLU A 327 5.23 -19.46 -26.48
N PHE A 328 4.07 -18.92 -26.87
CA PHE A 328 2.84 -19.10 -26.10
C PHE A 328 2.50 -20.59 -25.89
N ASN A 329 2.55 -21.40 -26.95
CA ASN A 329 2.25 -22.84 -26.85
C ASN A 329 3.27 -23.60 -25.98
N LYS A 330 4.55 -23.23 -26.01
CA LYS A 330 5.58 -23.79 -25.10
C LYS A 330 5.24 -23.46 -23.65
N PHE A 331 4.89 -22.20 -23.36
CA PHE A 331 4.48 -21.78 -22.03
C PHE A 331 3.24 -22.55 -21.54
N VAL A 332 2.19 -22.63 -22.35
CA VAL A 332 0.96 -23.38 -22.02
C VAL A 332 1.26 -24.86 -21.78
N SER A 333 2.09 -25.49 -22.61
CA SER A 333 2.48 -26.89 -22.46
C SER A 333 3.22 -27.14 -21.13
N SER A 334 4.13 -26.24 -20.76
CA SER A 334 4.85 -26.30 -19.47
C SER A 334 3.89 -26.15 -18.26
N MET A 335 2.92 -25.23 -18.36
CA MET A 335 1.90 -25.05 -17.34
C MET A 335 1.02 -26.29 -17.16
N GLN A 336 0.59 -26.92 -18.27
CA GLN A 336 -0.20 -28.16 -18.25
C GLN A 336 0.57 -29.34 -17.65
N GLN A 337 1.84 -29.54 -18.03
CA GLN A 337 2.69 -30.59 -17.48
C GLN A 337 2.89 -30.44 -15.98
N SER A 338 3.00 -29.21 -15.50
CA SER A 338 3.13 -28.89 -14.08
C SER A 338 1.79 -28.80 -13.33
N LYS A 339 0.66 -29.07 -13.99
CA LYS A 339 -0.71 -28.96 -13.45
C LYS A 339 -0.99 -27.60 -12.79
N LYS A 340 -0.41 -26.54 -13.33
CA LYS A 340 -0.59 -25.18 -12.85
C LYS A 340 -1.69 -24.49 -13.63
N ASN A 341 -2.45 -23.65 -12.94
CA ASN A 341 -3.43 -22.77 -13.55
C ASN A 341 -3.20 -21.35 -13.06
N LEU A 342 -3.22 -20.39 -13.99
CA LEU A 342 -3.32 -18.98 -13.65
C LEU A 342 -4.76 -18.70 -13.19
N ILE A 343 -4.89 -17.91 -12.14
CA ILE A 343 -6.18 -17.45 -11.60
C ILE A 343 -6.65 -16.23 -12.39
N LYS A 344 -5.72 -15.34 -12.74
CA LYS A 344 -5.99 -14.13 -13.54
C LYS A 344 -4.91 -13.97 -14.60
N TYR A 345 -5.30 -13.69 -15.83
CA TYR A 345 -4.33 -13.45 -16.89
C TYR A 345 -4.83 -12.46 -17.94
N HIS A 346 -3.89 -11.71 -18.51
CA HIS A 346 -4.08 -10.90 -19.70
C HIS A 346 -2.87 -11.11 -20.61
N LEU A 347 -3.03 -11.98 -21.60
CA LEU A 347 -1.94 -12.42 -22.47
C LEU A 347 -2.18 -11.94 -23.90
N GLN A 348 -1.16 -11.34 -24.48
CA GLN A 348 -1.11 -10.96 -25.89
C GLN A 348 -0.11 -11.86 -26.63
N VAL A 349 -0.37 -12.10 -27.92
CA VAL A 349 0.50 -12.91 -28.78
C VAL A 349 0.60 -12.23 -30.14
N GLY A 350 1.82 -12.00 -30.62
CA GLY A 350 2.10 -11.50 -31.96
C GLY A 350 2.81 -10.17 -31.98
#